data_AF-A0A9D1K747-F1
#
_entry.id   AF-A0A9D1K747-F1
#
_cell.length_a   1.000
_cell.length_b   1.000
_cell.length_c   1.000
_cell.angle_alpha   90.00
_cell.angle_beta   90.00
_cell.angle_gamma   90.00
#
_symmetry.space_group_name_H-M   'P 1'
#
loop_
_entity.id
_entity.type
_entity.pdbx_description
1 polymer ?
#
loop_
_entity_poly.entity_id
_entity_poly.type
_entity_poly.pdbx_seq_one_letter_code
_entity_poly.pdbx_strand_id
1 'polypeptide(L)'
;MNFSYTVTKEEYLETLILTLKAKRKTPVNILIFVLMTVVQFSFAVWCAVKYGRDNSLIYVLLVLSLGICVVQLVYQLCLGLRARTRMNRDIRRGNISPEFWSRQHVTLKEQVFRLKCGKNELKYDCAYFSRAQKLGGMLLLSFRKGKTVHQLMLPLTALEQVGGAKAFVNALSEAKRESLEPGAEARRPARPEDAACSVTFSYDADEFSRAQVKAARYAYANRIGWTFTNIARLVAAAFLIYHFAIGSYDSIAFRVFVVCIIVLLLYPPVVTFTPLCRLLVRRNTAKLFGERTTMEFSLDVADGKLFYAGDSFRNEIPLDQVYSVAAGAEFTVIYLKNNTVITIPYGTSNSRDTYRLVRLLEDIADDNWKNRSTREKLR
;
A
#
# COMPACT_ATOMS: atom_id res chain seq x y z
N MET A 1 14.82 19.96 17.48
CA MET A 1 14.77 19.29 18.80
C MET A 1 15.93 18.34 18.95
N ASN A 2 16.66 18.37 20.07
CA ASN A 2 17.83 17.52 20.31
C ASN A 2 17.75 16.90 21.71
N PHE A 3 17.94 15.58 21.83
CA PHE A 3 17.99 14.88 23.12
C PHE A 3 18.78 13.57 23.00
N SER A 4 19.11 12.97 24.14
CA SER A 4 19.91 11.74 24.19
C SER A 4 19.27 10.69 25.10
N TYR A 5 19.41 9.42 24.75
CA TYR A 5 18.86 8.33 25.54
C TYR A 5 19.66 7.03 25.43
N THR A 6 19.37 6.09 26.31
CA THR A 6 19.85 4.72 26.27
C THR A 6 18.64 3.78 26.26
N VAL A 7 18.76 2.64 25.59
CA VAL A 7 17.71 1.60 25.58
C VAL A 7 18.34 0.34 26.11
N THR A 8 17.75 -0.23 27.15
CA THR A 8 18.20 -1.51 27.68
C THR A 8 17.71 -2.67 26.80
N LYS A 9 18.41 -3.81 26.85
CA LYS A 9 17.99 -5.02 26.12
C LYS A 9 16.60 -5.50 26.55
N GLU A 10 16.26 -5.29 27.82
CA GLU A 10 14.98 -5.70 28.41
C GLU A 10 13.84 -4.83 27.89
N GLU A 11 13.98 -3.50 27.92
CA GLU A 11 13.00 -2.56 27.36
C GLU A 11 12.76 -2.79 25.86
N TYR A 12 13.83 -3.08 25.11
CA TYR A 12 13.75 -3.42 23.70
C TYR A 12 12.96 -4.73 23.48
N LEU A 13 13.24 -5.76 24.28
CA LEU A 13 12.58 -7.05 24.21
C LEU A 13 11.09 -6.96 24.57
N GLU A 14 10.74 -6.24 25.64
CA GLU A 14 9.35 -5.99 26.02
C GLU A 14 8.57 -5.28 24.93
N THR A 15 9.16 -4.25 24.32
CA THR A 15 8.55 -3.51 23.21
C THR A 15 8.38 -4.39 21.97
N LEU A 16 9.31 -5.31 21.74
CA LEU A 16 9.22 -6.28 20.66
C LEU A 16 8.12 -7.33 20.91
N ILE A 17 7.90 -7.74 22.16
CA ILE A 17 6.76 -8.58 22.56
C ILE A 17 5.44 -7.84 22.34
N LEU A 18 5.36 -6.56 22.76
CA LEU A 18 4.16 -5.74 22.62
C LEU A 18 3.82 -5.47 21.14
N THR A 19 4.82 -5.22 20.29
CA THR A 19 4.60 -5.08 18.83
C THR A 19 4.11 -6.39 18.21
N LEU A 20 4.65 -7.55 18.60
CA LEU A 20 4.16 -8.85 18.13
C LEU A 20 2.73 -9.12 18.61
N LYS A 21 2.40 -8.77 19.86
CA LYS A 21 1.04 -8.87 20.42
C LYS A 21 0.05 -7.95 19.69
N ALA A 22 0.47 -6.73 19.34
CA ALA A 22 -0.35 -5.81 18.55
C ALA A 22 -0.60 -6.34 17.13
N LYS A 23 0.42 -6.92 16.47
CA LYS A 23 0.25 -7.58 15.16
C LYS A 23 -0.70 -8.78 15.24
N ARG A 24 -0.65 -9.57 16.32
CA ARG A 24 -1.58 -10.68 16.55
C ARG A 24 -3.05 -10.24 16.58
N LYS A 25 -3.35 -9.10 17.20
CA LYS A 25 -4.72 -8.57 17.33
C LYS A 25 -5.31 -7.99 16.04
N THR A 26 -4.60 -8.04 14.92
CA THR A 26 -5.16 -7.56 13.65
C THR A 26 -6.27 -8.51 13.17
N PRO A 27 -7.40 -7.99 12.67
CA PRO A 27 -8.54 -8.82 12.26
C PRO A 27 -8.15 -9.84 11.19
N VAL A 28 -7.21 -9.49 10.31
CA VAL A 28 -6.64 -10.39 9.31
C VAL A 28 -5.92 -11.59 9.94
N ASN A 29 -5.07 -11.37 10.95
CA ASN A 29 -4.36 -12.47 11.61
C ASN A 29 -5.30 -13.34 12.46
N ILE A 30 -6.34 -12.75 13.05
CA ILE A 30 -7.38 -13.49 13.78
C ILE A 30 -8.18 -14.34 12.80
N LEU A 31 -8.58 -13.78 11.65
CA LEU A 31 -9.30 -14.51 10.61
C LEU A 31 -8.47 -15.67 10.04
N ILE A 32 -7.19 -15.43 9.71
CA ILE A 32 -6.27 -16.47 9.25
C ILE A 32 -6.12 -17.57 10.33
N PHE A 33 -6.02 -17.19 11.60
CA PHE A 33 -5.95 -18.14 12.70
C PHE A 33 -7.24 -18.97 12.81
N VAL A 34 -8.42 -18.36 12.80
CA VAL A 34 -9.70 -19.08 12.86
C VAL A 34 -9.85 -20.03 11.66
N LEU A 35 -9.50 -19.58 10.46
CA LEU A 35 -9.65 -20.37 9.24
C LEU A 35 -8.66 -21.55 9.19
N MET A 36 -7.38 -21.32 9.49
CA MET A 36 -6.35 -22.36 9.44
C MET A 36 -6.37 -23.31 10.65
N THR A 37 -6.97 -22.91 11.77
CA THR A 37 -6.88 -23.69 13.01
C THR A 37 -8.23 -24.29 13.41
N VAL A 38 -9.31 -23.51 13.37
CA VAL A 38 -10.65 -23.97 13.78
C VAL A 38 -11.36 -24.62 12.59
N VAL A 39 -11.50 -23.89 11.48
CA VAL A 39 -12.25 -24.39 10.31
C VAL A 39 -11.55 -25.58 9.67
N GLN A 40 -10.24 -25.48 9.43
CA GLN A 40 -9.46 -26.58 8.83
C GLN A 40 -9.48 -27.85 9.70
N PHE A 41 -9.29 -27.73 11.01
CA PHE A 41 -9.26 -28.89 11.90
C PHE A 41 -10.65 -29.52 12.06
N SER A 42 -11.70 -28.72 12.27
CA SER A 42 -13.08 -29.23 12.32
C SER A 42 -13.49 -29.92 11.02
N PHE A 43 -13.04 -29.40 9.87
CA PHE A 43 -13.27 -30.04 8.58
C PHE A 43 -12.51 -31.36 8.44
N ALA A 44 -11.24 -31.41 8.85
CA ALA A 44 -10.45 -32.65 8.82
C ALA A 44 -11.06 -33.75 9.72
N VAL A 45 -11.54 -33.37 10.92
CA VAL A 45 -12.25 -34.28 11.83
C VAL A 45 -13.56 -34.78 11.22
N TRP A 46 -14.36 -33.88 10.63
CA TRP A 46 -15.60 -34.27 9.95
C TRP A 46 -15.36 -35.25 8.78
N CYS A 47 -14.33 -34.99 7.97
CA CYS A 47 -13.92 -35.90 6.88
C CYS A 47 -13.48 -37.27 7.41
N ALA A 48 -12.74 -37.32 8.51
CA ALA A 48 -12.33 -38.59 9.12
C ALA A 48 -13.51 -39.38 9.68
N VAL A 49 -14.48 -38.72 10.30
CA VAL A 49 -15.70 -39.37 10.82
C VAL A 49 -16.59 -39.88 9.68
N LYS A 50 -16.75 -39.11 8.60
CA LYS A 50 -17.70 -39.42 7.52
C LYS A 50 -17.14 -40.38 6.48
N TYR A 51 -15.84 -40.31 6.17
CA TYR A 51 -15.23 -41.02 5.04
C TYR A 51 -13.97 -41.82 5.42
N GLY A 52 -13.55 -41.80 6.69
CA GLY A 52 -12.30 -42.43 7.13
C GLY A 52 -12.29 -43.96 7.00
N ARG A 53 -13.47 -44.60 6.97
CA ARG A 53 -13.58 -46.08 6.83
C ARG A 53 -13.10 -46.58 5.46
N ASP A 54 -13.25 -45.77 4.41
CA ASP A 54 -13.01 -46.18 3.02
C ASP A 54 -11.71 -45.60 2.43
N ASN A 55 -11.07 -44.63 3.10
CA ASN A 55 -9.91 -43.94 2.53
C ASN A 55 -8.86 -43.55 3.59
N SER A 56 -7.74 -44.29 3.60
CA SER A 56 -6.63 -44.10 4.54
C SER A 56 -5.91 -42.75 4.41
N LEU A 57 -6.00 -42.09 3.26
CA LEU A 57 -5.43 -40.76 3.02
C LEU A 57 -6.05 -39.68 3.92
N ILE A 58 -7.26 -39.89 4.42
CA ILE A 58 -7.95 -38.95 5.31
C ILE A 58 -7.29 -38.90 6.69
N TYR A 59 -6.75 -40.01 7.17
CA TYR A 59 -5.99 -40.03 8.43
C TYR A 59 -4.66 -39.27 8.31
N VAL A 60 -3.99 -39.34 7.15
CA VAL A 60 -2.79 -38.55 6.86
C VAL A 60 -3.11 -37.05 6.87
N LEU A 61 -4.22 -36.64 6.25
CA LEU A 61 -4.71 -35.26 6.29
C LEU A 61 -5.04 -34.78 7.71
N LEU A 62 -5.60 -35.65 8.54
CA LEU A 62 -5.93 -35.33 9.94
C LEU A 62 -4.65 -35.13 10.79
N VAL A 63 -3.66 -36.01 10.63
CA VAL A 63 -2.35 -35.87 11.31
C VAL A 63 -1.64 -34.58 10.86
N LEU A 64 -1.67 -34.27 9.56
CA LEU A 64 -1.08 -33.05 9.03
C LEU A 64 -1.81 -31.78 9.53
N SER A 65 -3.15 -31.81 9.58
CA SER A 65 -3.94 -30.72 10.13
C SER A 65 -3.71 -30.52 11.64
N LEU A 66 -3.54 -31.61 12.39
CA LEU A 66 -3.16 -31.55 13.81
C LEU A 66 -1.77 -30.96 13.99
N GLY A 67 -0.80 -31.35 13.15
CA GLY A 67 0.55 -30.79 13.16
C GLY A 67 0.57 -29.28 12.90
N ILE A 68 -0.18 -28.82 11.90
CA ILE A 68 -0.34 -27.37 11.60
C ILE A 68 -0.98 -26.64 12.78
N CYS A 69 -2.00 -27.23 13.41
CA CYS A 69 -2.66 -26.67 14.59
C CYS A 69 -1.66 -26.51 15.76
N VAL A 70 -0.90 -27.56 16.09
CA VAL A 70 0.11 -27.53 17.16
C VAL A 70 1.18 -26.49 16.88
N VAL A 71 1.73 -26.44 15.66
CA VAL A 71 2.74 -25.45 15.27
C VAL A 71 2.19 -24.03 15.39
N GLN A 72 0.95 -23.80 14.95
CA GLN A 72 0.29 -22.50 15.04
C GLN A 72 0.02 -22.11 16.51
N LEU A 73 -0.37 -23.05 17.35
CA LEU A 73 -0.64 -22.83 18.78
C LEU A 73 0.66 -22.50 19.53
N VAL A 74 1.74 -23.24 19.27
CA VAL A 74 3.10 -22.93 19.75
C VAL A 74 3.55 -21.55 19.26
N TYR A 75 3.32 -21.22 17.98
CA TYR A 75 3.65 -19.91 17.41
C TYR A 75 2.91 -18.75 18.11
N GLN A 76 1.71 -18.98 18.63
CA GLN A 76 0.86 -18.00 19.32
C GLN A 76 1.15 -17.88 20.82
N LEU A 77 1.56 -18.97 21.48
CA LEU A 77 1.89 -18.98 22.92
C LEU A 77 3.34 -18.56 23.19
N CYS A 78 4.29 -18.91 22.32
CA CYS A 78 5.72 -18.65 22.53
C CYS A 78 6.17 -17.25 22.05
N LEU A 79 5.40 -16.20 22.33
CA LEU A 79 5.70 -14.83 21.89
C LEU A 79 7.02 -14.30 22.48
N GLY A 80 7.31 -14.59 23.75
CA GLY A 80 8.54 -14.16 24.42
C GLY A 80 9.80 -14.81 23.83
N LEU A 81 9.76 -16.13 23.61
CA LEU A 81 10.82 -16.89 22.94
C LEU A 81 11.07 -16.35 21.52
N ARG A 82 10.01 -16.09 20.76
CA ARG A 82 10.12 -15.51 19.42
C ARG A 82 10.75 -14.13 19.41
N ALA A 83 10.38 -13.28 20.37
CA ALA A 83 10.95 -11.95 20.49
C ALA A 83 12.46 -12.03 20.75
N ARG A 84 12.86 -12.92 21.68
CA ARG A 84 14.27 -13.19 22.02
C ARG A 84 15.06 -13.75 20.84
N THR A 85 14.51 -14.74 20.13
CA THR A 85 15.15 -15.32 18.94
C THR A 85 15.30 -14.30 17.82
N ARG A 86 14.29 -13.44 17.61
CA ARG A 86 14.37 -12.37 16.61
C ARG A 86 15.44 -11.35 16.96
N MET A 87 15.48 -10.87 18.20
CA MET A 87 16.52 -9.95 18.69
C MET A 87 17.92 -10.55 18.50
N ASN A 88 18.13 -11.80 18.94
CA ASN A 88 19.43 -12.47 18.80
C ASN A 88 19.84 -12.67 17.34
N ARG A 89 18.90 -12.99 16.46
CA ARG A 89 19.16 -13.13 15.03
C ARG A 89 19.52 -11.79 14.38
N ASP A 90 18.83 -10.72 14.75
CA ASP A 90 19.08 -9.38 14.20
C ASP A 90 20.44 -8.82 14.71
N ILE A 91 20.86 -9.18 15.93
CA ILE A 91 22.22 -8.94 16.44
C ILE A 91 23.25 -9.75 15.62
N ARG A 92 23.06 -11.07 15.46
CA ARG A 92 24.00 -11.95 14.72
C ARG A 92 24.17 -11.56 13.26
N ARG A 93 23.10 -11.05 12.62
CA ARG A 93 23.13 -10.59 11.22
C ARG A 93 23.71 -9.19 11.05
N GLY A 94 24.11 -8.51 12.13
CA GLY A 94 24.64 -7.14 12.08
C GLY A 94 23.59 -6.06 11.83
N ASN A 95 22.29 -6.38 11.89
CA ASN A 95 21.22 -5.40 11.74
C ASN A 95 21.08 -4.51 12.99
N ILE A 96 21.53 -4.99 14.15
CA ILE A 96 21.64 -4.22 15.38
C ILE A 96 23.13 -4.10 15.71
N SER A 97 23.68 -2.90 15.50
CA SER A 97 25.07 -2.58 15.87
C SER A 97 25.28 -2.75 17.39
N PRO A 98 26.45 -3.21 17.87
CA PRO A 98 26.79 -3.21 19.29
C PRO A 98 26.64 -1.82 19.94
N GLU A 99 26.90 -0.76 19.17
CA GLU A 99 26.76 0.63 19.60
C GLU A 99 25.30 1.06 19.79
N PHE A 100 24.31 0.29 19.32
CA PHE A 100 22.90 0.56 19.55
C PHE A 100 22.54 0.57 21.05
N TRP A 101 23.22 -0.24 21.85
CA TRP A 101 23.00 -0.32 23.30
C TRP A 101 23.69 0.81 24.07
N SER A 102 24.51 1.62 23.38
CA SER A 102 25.17 2.78 23.96
C SER A 102 24.28 4.03 23.89
N ARG A 103 24.79 5.17 24.35
CA ARG A 103 24.06 6.45 24.32
C ARG A 103 23.77 6.85 22.88
N GLN A 104 22.49 7.04 22.58
CA GLN A 104 21.98 7.47 21.29
C GLN A 104 21.64 8.97 21.35
N HIS A 105 21.93 9.69 20.27
CA HIS A 105 21.61 11.10 20.13
C HIS A 105 20.58 11.29 19.02
N VAL A 106 19.44 11.87 19.35
CA VAL A 106 18.41 12.24 18.38
C VAL A 106 18.49 13.72 18.12
N THR A 107 18.47 14.07 16.84
CA THR A 107 18.34 15.44 16.38
C THR A 107 17.25 15.50 15.31
N LEU A 108 16.36 16.49 15.45
CA LEU A 108 15.34 16.85 14.48
C LEU A 108 15.62 18.29 14.07
N LYS A 109 16.19 18.48 12.89
CA LYS A 109 16.59 19.79 12.34
C LYS A 109 16.42 19.76 10.82
N GLU A 110 15.99 20.89 10.24
CA GLU A 110 15.90 21.06 8.78
C GLU A 110 15.13 19.90 8.12
N GLN A 111 13.97 19.51 8.67
CA GLN A 111 13.12 18.44 8.13
C GLN A 111 13.76 17.04 8.07
N VAL A 112 14.92 16.85 8.70
CA VAL A 112 15.59 15.56 8.80
C VAL A 112 15.62 15.09 10.25
N PHE A 113 15.14 13.86 10.47
CA PHE A 113 15.33 13.12 11.70
C PHE A 113 16.66 12.36 11.62
N ARG A 114 17.60 12.65 12.52
CA ARG A 114 18.88 11.95 12.63
C ARG A 114 18.99 11.25 13.97
N LEU A 115 19.42 10.00 13.92
CA LEU A 115 19.73 9.17 15.06
C LEU A 115 21.19 8.73 14.98
N LYS A 116 22.03 9.24 15.88
CA LYS A 116 23.45 8.89 15.97
C LYS A 116 23.67 7.89 17.10
N CYS A 117 24.26 6.74 16.76
CA CYS A 117 24.61 5.67 17.70
C CYS A 117 26.10 5.34 17.50
N GLY A 118 26.98 5.86 18.36
CA GLY A 118 28.42 5.70 18.21
C GLY A 118 28.94 6.27 16.89
N LYS A 119 29.56 5.43 16.06
CA LYS A 119 30.07 5.77 14.72
C LYS A 119 29.00 5.74 13.64
N ASN A 120 27.83 5.15 13.93
CA ASN A 120 26.74 5.00 12.97
C ASN A 120 25.76 6.18 13.05
N GLU A 121 25.34 6.69 11.90
CA GLU A 121 24.35 7.75 11.78
C GLU A 121 23.21 7.30 10.86
N LEU A 122 22.00 7.24 11.40
CA LEU A 122 20.78 6.99 10.64
C LEU A 122 20.10 8.33 10.35
N LYS A 123 19.88 8.62 9.06
CA LYS A 123 19.16 9.83 8.60
C LYS A 123 17.86 9.42 7.93
N TYR A 124 16.77 10.03 8.37
CA TYR A 124 15.44 9.86 7.81
C TYR A 124 14.86 11.24 7.46
N ASP A 125 14.42 11.38 6.22
CA ASP A 125 13.61 12.51 5.80
C ASP A 125 12.22 12.42 6.45
N CYS A 126 11.78 13.51 7.08
CA CYS A 126 10.50 13.60 7.77
C CYS A 126 9.31 13.42 6.83
N ALA A 127 9.45 13.65 5.52
CA ALA A 127 8.43 13.35 4.51
C ALA A 127 7.95 11.89 4.58
N TYR A 128 8.86 10.96 4.93
CA TYR A 128 8.54 9.53 5.05
C TYR A 128 7.94 9.15 6.41
N PHE A 129 7.76 10.07 7.35
CA PHE A 129 7.12 9.77 8.62
C PHE A 129 5.66 9.33 8.40
N SER A 130 5.32 8.12 8.83
CA SER A 130 3.99 7.54 8.58
C SER A 130 3.11 7.53 9.81
N ARG A 131 3.65 7.13 10.97
CA ARG A 131 2.87 6.96 12.20
C ARG A 131 3.79 6.89 13.41
N ALA A 132 3.30 7.40 14.54
CA ALA A 132 3.80 7.09 15.87
C ALA A 132 2.78 6.23 16.65
N GLN A 133 3.27 5.28 17.44
CA GLN A 133 2.43 4.46 18.31
C GLN A 133 3.10 4.27 19.67
N LYS A 134 2.41 4.62 20.75
CA LYS A 134 2.85 4.31 22.11
C LYS A 134 2.65 2.83 22.40
N LEU A 135 3.71 2.15 22.84
CA LEU A 135 3.74 0.74 23.21
C LEU A 135 4.51 0.60 24.53
N GLY A 136 3.77 0.44 25.63
CA GLY A 136 4.37 0.43 26.97
C GLY A 136 5.10 1.74 27.27
N GLY A 137 6.33 1.62 27.77
CA GLY A 137 7.24 2.73 28.06
C GLY A 137 7.95 3.34 26.84
N MET A 138 7.62 2.87 25.61
CA MET A 138 8.30 3.29 24.38
C MET A 138 7.34 3.91 23.37
N LEU A 139 7.87 4.78 22.52
CA LEU A 139 7.25 5.33 21.34
C LEU A 139 7.85 4.66 20.10
N LEU A 140 7.02 3.95 19.33
CA LEU A 140 7.39 3.36 18.05
C LEU A 140 7.10 4.36 16.92
N LEU A 141 8.15 4.83 16.25
CA LEU A 141 8.07 5.63 15.03
C LEU A 141 8.18 4.73 13.81
N SER A 142 7.35 4.98 12.80
CA SER A 142 7.41 4.27 11.52
C SER A 142 7.67 5.25 10.38
N PHE A 143 8.75 5.02 9.64
CA PHE A 143 9.10 5.74 8.41
C PHE A 143 8.86 4.82 7.22
N ARG A 144 8.04 5.24 6.25
CA ARG A 144 7.66 4.46 5.08
C ARG A 144 8.13 5.14 3.80
N LYS A 145 9.00 4.46 3.04
CA LYS A 145 9.42 4.86 1.70
C LYS A 145 9.01 3.77 0.70
N GLY A 146 7.89 3.98 0.01
CA GLY A 146 7.30 2.96 -0.85
C GLY A 146 6.90 1.69 -0.08
N LYS A 147 7.53 0.55 -0.40
CA LYS A 147 7.28 -0.76 0.26
C LYS A 147 8.14 -0.98 1.52
N THR A 148 9.19 -0.20 1.74
CA THR A 148 10.06 -0.35 2.91
C THR A 148 9.49 0.41 4.11
N VAL A 149 9.49 -0.24 5.28
CA VAL A 149 9.04 0.35 6.54
C VAL A 149 10.17 0.21 7.56
N HIS A 150 10.76 1.33 7.93
CA HIS A 150 11.74 1.40 9.01
C HIS A 150 11.01 1.75 10.31
N GLN A 151 11.33 1.03 11.38
CA GLN A 151 10.72 1.24 12.69
C GLN A 151 11.79 1.59 13.70
N LEU A 152 11.60 2.69 14.42
CA LEU A 152 12.49 3.18 15.46
C LEU A 152 11.75 3.22 16.79
N MET A 153 12.43 2.84 17.87
CA MET A 153 11.86 2.81 19.22
C MET A 153 12.55 3.85 20.08
N LEU A 154 11.78 4.73 20.71
CA LEU A 154 12.26 5.80 21.58
C LEU A 154 11.66 5.66 22.99
N PRO A 155 12.45 5.71 24.07
CA PRO A 155 11.91 5.77 25.43
C PRO A 155 11.05 7.00 25.65
N LEU A 156 9.90 6.83 26.31
CA LEU A 156 9.03 7.96 26.66
C LEU A 156 9.72 8.91 27.66
N THR A 157 10.53 8.35 28.57
CA THR A 157 11.35 9.10 29.54
C THR A 157 12.32 10.06 28.84
N ALA A 158 12.89 9.64 27.70
CA ALA A 158 13.76 10.49 26.91
C ALA A 158 13.01 11.68 26.27
N LEU A 159 11.73 11.49 25.97
CA LEU A 159 10.90 12.52 25.34
C LEU A 159 10.43 13.58 26.34
N GLU A 160 10.49 13.32 27.65
CA GLU A 160 10.18 14.34 28.68
C GLU A 160 11.10 15.56 28.57
N GLN A 161 12.36 15.35 28.14
CA GLN A 161 13.35 16.42 27.90
C GLN A 161 12.93 17.41 26.80
N VAL A 162 11.97 17.03 25.95
CA VAL A 162 11.50 17.82 24.79
C VAL A 162 9.99 18.09 24.83
N GLY A 163 9.40 18.13 26.03
CA GLY A 163 7.97 18.42 26.22
C GLY A 163 7.04 17.21 26.06
N GLY A 164 7.60 16.00 26.12
CA GLY A 164 6.87 14.74 26.09
C GLY A 164 6.57 14.21 24.69
N ALA A 165 6.03 12.99 24.66
CA ALA A 165 5.77 12.28 23.40
C ALA A 165 4.80 13.01 22.46
N LYS A 166 3.82 13.74 23.00
CA LYS A 166 2.88 14.53 22.18
C LYS A 166 3.59 15.68 21.47
N ALA A 167 4.39 16.47 22.19
CA ALA A 167 5.15 17.58 21.61
C ALA A 167 6.11 17.09 20.53
N PHE A 168 6.80 15.97 20.80
CA PHE A 168 7.73 15.38 19.82
C PHE A 168 7.04 14.85 18.56
N VAL A 169 5.88 14.18 18.70
CA VAL A 169 5.11 13.70 17.54
C VAL A 169 4.51 14.86 16.75
N ASN A 170 4.10 15.94 17.42
CA ASN A 170 3.64 17.15 16.77
C ASN A 170 4.78 17.79 15.96
N ALA A 171 5.97 17.97 16.55
CA ALA A 171 7.14 18.49 15.85
C ALA A 171 7.55 17.63 14.64
N LEU A 172 7.45 16.29 14.75
CA LEU A 172 7.68 15.39 13.60
C LEU A 172 6.61 15.50 12.51
N SER A 173 5.35 15.70 12.91
CA SER A 173 4.23 15.86 11.97
C SER A 173 4.29 17.22 11.28
N GLU A 174 4.74 18.25 11.99
CA GLU A 174 4.97 19.60 11.49
C GLU A 174 6.18 19.63 10.56
N ALA A 175 7.32 19.05 10.96
CA ALA A 175 8.47 18.88 10.07
C ALA A 175 8.12 18.08 8.82
N LYS A 176 7.28 17.03 8.93
CA LYS A 176 6.74 16.32 7.77
C LYS A 176 5.89 17.23 6.90
N ARG A 177 4.99 18.03 7.49
CA ARG A 177 4.17 18.98 6.75
C ARG A 177 5.07 19.95 5.99
N GLU A 178 6.06 20.52 6.64
CA GLU A 178 7.05 21.41 6.03
C GLU A 178 7.94 20.70 4.97
N SER A 179 8.14 19.38 5.07
CA SER A 179 8.85 18.59 4.05
C SER A 179 7.99 18.28 2.82
N LEU A 180 6.68 18.30 2.99
CA LEU A 180 5.69 18.02 1.94
C LEU A 180 5.14 19.31 1.34
N GLU A 181 5.11 20.38 2.13
CA GLU A 181 4.98 21.73 1.66
C GLU A 181 6.27 22.06 0.92
N PRO A 182 6.20 22.43 -0.37
CA PRO A 182 7.31 23.11 -0.98
C PRO A 182 7.63 24.30 -0.07
N GLY A 183 8.87 24.42 0.42
CA GLY A 183 9.27 25.58 1.21
C GLY A 183 8.86 26.88 0.48
N ALA A 184 8.72 27.99 1.18
CA ALA A 184 8.30 29.27 0.58
C ALA A 184 9.15 29.72 -0.64
N GLU A 185 10.30 29.07 -0.90
CA GLU A 185 11.17 29.24 -2.06
C GLU A 185 10.98 28.24 -3.21
N ALA A 186 10.19 27.19 -3.03
CA ALA A 186 9.79 26.32 -4.14
C ALA A 186 8.70 27.01 -4.94
N ARG A 187 9.16 27.95 -5.78
CA ARG A 187 8.55 28.26 -7.07
C ARG A 187 8.05 26.93 -7.65
N ARG A 188 6.82 26.91 -8.19
CA ARG A 188 6.28 25.80 -8.98
C ARG A 188 7.44 25.09 -9.68
N PRO A 189 7.63 23.77 -9.52
CA PRO A 189 8.79 23.10 -10.09
C PRO A 189 8.93 23.53 -11.54
N ALA A 190 10.13 24.02 -11.90
CA ALA A 190 10.36 24.68 -13.18
C ALA A 190 9.81 23.80 -14.31
N ARG A 191 8.87 24.35 -15.08
CA ARG A 191 8.34 23.66 -16.24
C ARG A 191 9.48 23.45 -17.23
N PRO A 192 9.49 22.33 -17.97
CA PRO A 192 10.43 22.20 -19.07
C PRO A 192 10.27 23.40 -20.00
N GLU A 193 11.36 24.14 -20.25
CA GLU A 193 11.32 25.32 -21.12
C GLU A 193 10.91 24.93 -22.56
N ASP A 194 11.24 23.70 -22.97
CA ASP A 194 10.96 23.12 -24.29
C ASP A 194 9.77 22.13 -24.29
N ALA A 195 8.75 22.36 -23.45
CA ALA A 195 7.57 21.49 -23.42
C ALA A 195 6.80 21.55 -24.76
N ALA A 196 6.72 20.41 -25.47
CA ALA A 196 6.00 20.28 -26.74
C ALA A 196 4.49 20.54 -26.57
N CYS A 197 3.94 20.19 -25.41
CA CYS A 197 2.58 20.49 -24.98
C CYS A 197 2.58 20.69 -23.45
N SER A 198 1.85 21.70 -22.96
CA SER A 198 1.71 22.01 -21.53
C SER A 198 0.25 22.34 -21.23
N VAL A 199 -0.35 21.66 -20.25
CA VAL A 199 -1.74 21.88 -19.83
C VAL A 199 -1.79 22.09 -18.33
N THR A 200 -2.56 23.08 -17.90
CA THR A 200 -2.79 23.41 -16.49
C THR A 200 -4.27 23.35 -16.15
N PHE A 201 -4.58 22.79 -14.99
CA PHE A 201 -5.94 22.69 -14.50
C PHE A 201 -5.99 22.59 -12.99
N SER A 202 -7.10 23.02 -12.39
CA SER A 202 -7.35 22.88 -10.96
C SER A 202 -8.39 21.80 -10.71
N TYR A 203 -8.26 21.09 -9.59
CA TYR A 203 -9.33 20.26 -9.04
C TYR A 203 -9.66 20.69 -7.62
N ASP A 204 -10.95 20.68 -7.29
CA ASP A 204 -11.39 20.50 -5.90
C ASP A 204 -11.25 19.02 -5.47
N ALA A 205 -11.04 18.77 -4.18
CA ALA A 205 -10.86 17.43 -3.64
C ALA A 205 -12.06 16.50 -3.95
N ASP A 206 -13.29 17.02 -3.88
CA ASP A 206 -14.49 16.22 -4.16
C ASP A 206 -14.68 15.95 -5.65
N GLU A 207 -14.28 16.89 -6.50
CA GLU A 207 -14.28 16.71 -7.96
C GLU A 207 -13.22 15.70 -8.40
N PHE A 208 -12.01 15.80 -7.87
CA PHE A 208 -10.93 14.85 -8.13
C PHE A 208 -11.34 13.43 -7.71
N SER A 209 -11.92 13.29 -6.52
CA SER A 209 -12.43 12.01 -6.01
C SER A 209 -13.50 11.42 -6.92
N ARG A 210 -14.46 12.25 -7.39
CA ARG A 210 -15.49 11.83 -8.34
C ARG A 210 -14.89 11.40 -9.68
N ALA A 211 -13.94 12.16 -10.22
CA ALA A 211 -13.25 11.86 -11.48
C ALA A 211 -12.50 10.53 -11.39
N GLN A 212 -11.76 10.28 -10.30
CA GLN A 212 -11.03 9.02 -10.09
C GLN A 212 -11.96 7.80 -9.96
N VAL A 213 -13.11 7.93 -9.29
CA VAL A 213 -14.12 6.85 -9.23
C VAL A 213 -14.70 6.57 -10.61
N LYS A 214 -15.04 7.61 -11.38
CA LYS A 214 -15.57 7.43 -12.74
C LYS A 214 -14.51 6.87 -13.69
N ALA A 215 -13.25 7.31 -13.58
CA ALA A 215 -12.13 6.79 -14.36
C ALA A 215 -11.86 5.29 -14.09
N ALA A 216 -11.98 4.84 -12.83
CA ALA A 216 -11.89 3.42 -12.51
C ALA A 216 -12.98 2.58 -13.20
N ARG A 217 -14.18 3.15 -13.42
CA ARG A 217 -15.26 2.49 -14.18
C ARG A 217 -15.02 2.53 -15.68
N TYR A 218 -14.58 3.67 -16.21
CA TYR A 218 -14.24 3.81 -17.63
C TYR A 218 -13.16 2.81 -18.08
N ALA A 219 -12.31 2.34 -17.16
CA ALA A 219 -11.35 1.29 -17.47
C ALA A 219 -12.05 0.02 -18.00
N TYR A 220 -13.19 -0.38 -17.43
CA TYR A 220 -13.97 -1.57 -17.83
C TYR A 220 -14.96 -1.31 -18.97
N ALA A 221 -15.19 -0.04 -19.34
CA ALA A 221 -15.87 0.30 -20.59
C ALA A 221 -14.91 0.21 -21.79
N ASN A 222 -13.60 0.27 -21.55
CA ASN A 222 -12.55 0.26 -22.56
C ASN A 222 -11.69 -1.02 -22.51
N ARG A 223 -10.78 -1.18 -23.48
CA ARG A 223 -9.82 -2.31 -23.59
C ARG A 223 -8.90 -2.52 -22.38
N ILE A 224 -8.93 -1.64 -21.39
CA ILE A 224 -8.00 -1.56 -20.26
C ILE A 224 -8.42 -2.50 -19.13
N GLY A 225 -9.71 -2.60 -18.86
CA GLY A 225 -10.27 -3.49 -17.84
C GLY A 225 -10.34 -4.95 -18.30
N TRP A 226 -10.28 -5.20 -19.60
CA TRP A 226 -10.45 -6.53 -20.23
C TRP A 226 -9.12 -7.15 -20.67
N THR A 227 -8.15 -7.26 -19.76
CA THR A 227 -6.96 -8.07 -20.05
C THR A 227 -7.30 -9.56 -20.08
N PHE A 228 -6.49 -10.37 -20.78
CA PHE A 228 -6.68 -11.83 -20.83
C PHE A 228 -6.78 -12.43 -19.42
N THR A 229 -5.98 -11.93 -18.48
CA THR A 229 -6.02 -12.32 -17.06
C THR A 229 -7.40 -12.08 -16.43
N ASN A 230 -8.02 -10.91 -16.68
CA ASN A 230 -9.34 -10.60 -16.14
C ASN A 230 -10.46 -11.43 -16.81
N ILE A 231 -10.35 -11.66 -18.12
CA ILE A 231 -11.27 -12.54 -18.86
C ILE A 231 -11.17 -13.98 -18.32
N ALA A 232 -9.96 -14.51 -18.17
CA ALA A 232 -9.72 -15.85 -17.61
C ALA A 232 -10.28 -16.00 -16.19
N ARG A 233 -10.12 -14.97 -15.34
CA ARG A 233 -10.73 -14.95 -13.99
C ARG A 233 -12.25 -14.99 -14.04
N LEU A 234 -12.87 -14.26 -14.96
CA LEU A 234 -14.33 -14.25 -15.14
C LEU A 234 -14.84 -15.59 -15.65
N VAL A 235 -14.16 -16.20 -16.63
CA VAL A 235 -14.49 -17.55 -17.14
C VAL A 235 -14.36 -18.59 -16.02
N ALA A 236 -13.27 -18.54 -15.25
CA ALA A 236 -13.06 -19.43 -14.10
C ALA A 236 -14.13 -19.23 -13.02
N ALA A 237 -14.51 -17.98 -12.73
CA ALA A 237 -15.58 -17.68 -11.78
C ALA A 237 -16.94 -18.20 -12.28
N ALA A 238 -17.27 -18.00 -13.56
CA ALA A 238 -18.51 -18.49 -14.17
C ALA A 238 -18.59 -20.02 -14.15
N PHE A 239 -17.49 -20.71 -14.45
CA PHE A 239 -17.37 -22.16 -14.36
C PHE A 239 -17.63 -22.66 -12.92
N LEU A 240 -17.00 -22.02 -11.93
CA LEU A 240 -17.20 -22.35 -10.52
C LEU A 240 -18.65 -22.09 -10.06
N ILE A 241 -19.28 -21.01 -10.52
CA ILE A 241 -20.68 -20.68 -10.23
C ILE A 241 -21.61 -21.73 -10.84
N TYR A 242 -21.38 -22.15 -12.09
CA TYR A 242 -22.16 -23.18 -12.76
C TYR A 242 -22.12 -24.51 -11.99
N HIS A 243 -20.93 -24.98 -11.63
CA HIS A 243 -20.77 -26.21 -10.83
C HIS A 243 -21.31 -26.07 -9.40
N PHE A 244 -21.30 -24.86 -8.85
CA PHE A 244 -21.95 -24.57 -7.57
C PHE A 244 -23.48 -24.66 -7.68
N ALA A 245 -24.06 -24.12 -8.75
CA ALA A 245 -25.51 -24.10 -8.99
C ALA A 245 -26.11 -25.48 -9.29
N ILE A 246 -25.37 -26.33 -10.01
CA ILE A 246 -25.79 -27.72 -10.31
C ILE A 246 -25.61 -28.65 -9.11
N GLY A 247 -25.00 -28.16 -8.02
CA GLY A 247 -24.81 -28.95 -6.82
C GLY A 247 -23.71 -29.99 -6.94
N SER A 248 -22.75 -29.80 -7.87
CA SER A 248 -21.60 -30.71 -8.08
C SER A 248 -20.67 -30.85 -6.86
N TYR A 249 -20.93 -30.11 -5.78
CA TYR A 249 -20.17 -30.15 -4.54
C TYR A 249 -21.04 -30.72 -3.41
N ASP A 250 -20.73 -31.94 -2.96
CA ASP A 250 -21.51 -32.65 -1.92
C ASP A 250 -21.28 -32.11 -0.51
N SER A 251 -20.14 -31.45 -0.26
CA SER A 251 -19.79 -30.92 1.05
C SER A 251 -20.12 -29.43 1.18
N ILE A 252 -20.81 -29.05 2.26
CA ILE A 252 -21.06 -27.65 2.64
C ILE A 252 -19.76 -26.86 2.77
N ALA A 253 -18.70 -27.47 3.30
CA ALA A 253 -17.40 -26.80 3.44
C ALA A 253 -16.74 -26.52 2.09
N PHE A 254 -16.87 -27.44 1.13
CA PHE A 254 -16.36 -27.22 -0.23
C PHE A 254 -17.17 -26.14 -0.95
N ARG A 255 -18.50 -26.10 -0.73
CA ARG A 255 -19.36 -25.02 -1.19
C ARG A 255 -18.88 -23.66 -0.65
N VAL A 256 -18.62 -23.54 0.65
CA VAL A 256 -18.09 -22.29 1.25
C VAL A 256 -16.73 -21.90 0.66
N PHE A 257 -15.82 -22.87 0.49
CA PHE A 257 -14.51 -22.62 -0.11
C PHE A 257 -14.60 -22.12 -1.56
N VAL A 258 -15.46 -22.75 -2.37
CA VAL A 258 -15.72 -22.32 -3.76
C VAL A 258 -16.29 -20.91 -3.81
N VAL A 259 -17.21 -20.56 -2.90
CA VAL A 259 -17.73 -19.18 -2.77
C VAL A 259 -16.59 -18.19 -2.48
N CYS A 260 -15.67 -18.51 -1.58
CA CYS A 260 -14.52 -17.64 -1.30
C CYS A 260 -13.62 -17.46 -2.54
N ILE A 261 -13.38 -18.51 -3.32
CA ILE A 261 -12.60 -18.42 -4.57
C ILE A 261 -13.33 -17.55 -5.59
N ILE A 262 -14.65 -17.72 -5.77
CA ILE A 262 -15.46 -16.90 -6.67
C ILE A 262 -15.33 -15.42 -6.30
N VAL A 263 -15.45 -15.07 -5.01
CA VAL A 263 -15.30 -13.68 -4.54
C VAL A 263 -13.89 -13.14 -4.82
N LEU A 264 -12.84 -13.94 -4.66
CA LEU A 264 -11.46 -13.53 -4.97
C LEU A 264 -11.24 -13.33 -6.48
N LEU A 265 -11.76 -14.22 -7.32
CA LEU A 265 -11.67 -14.09 -8.77
C LEU A 265 -12.42 -12.86 -9.29
N LEU A 266 -13.57 -12.57 -8.67
CA LEU A 266 -14.40 -11.39 -8.96
C LEU A 266 -13.96 -10.14 -8.18
N TYR A 267 -12.92 -10.20 -7.37
CA TYR A 267 -12.48 -9.05 -6.56
C TYR A 267 -12.15 -7.81 -7.41
N PRO A 268 -11.38 -7.89 -8.52
CA PRO A 268 -11.10 -6.72 -9.35
C PRO A 268 -12.36 -5.97 -9.86
N PRO A 269 -13.38 -6.64 -10.44
CA PRO A 269 -14.63 -5.97 -10.81
C PRO A 269 -15.52 -5.59 -9.61
N VAL A 270 -15.48 -6.34 -8.51
CA VAL A 270 -16.24 -6.00 -7.29
C VAL A 270 -15.68 -4.76 -6.59
N VAL A 271 -14.37 -4.53 -6.61
CA VAL A 271 -13.76 -3.31 -6.04
C VAL A 271 -14.16 -2.06 -6.81
N THR A 272 -14.49 -2.18 -8.10
CA THR A 272 -15.07 -1.08 -8.87
C THR A 272 -16.54 -0.81 -8.56
N PHE A 273 -17.17 -1.58 -7.66
CA PHE A 273 -18.47 -1.25 -7.09
C PHE A 273 -18.41 0.06 -6.29
N THR A 274 -19.39 0.94 -6.55
CA THR A 274 -19.42 2.35 -6.13
C THR A 274 -18.96 2.65 -4.70
N PRO A 275 -19.49 2.00 -3.64
CA PRO A 275 -19.14 2.36 -2.27
C PRO A 275 -17.69 2.02 -1.90
N LEU A 276 -17.16 0.87 -2.33
CA LEU A 276 -15.79 0.46 -2.02
C LEU A 276 -14.76 1.32 -2.74
N CYS A 277 -14.99 1.57 -4.03
CA CYS A 277 -14.16 2.47 -4.83
C CYS A 277 -14.12 3.88 -4.22
N ARG A 278 -15.27 4.43 -3.82
CA ARG A 278 -15.36 5.75 -3.17
C ARG A 278 -14.55 5.81 -1.87
N LEU A 279 -14.61 4.78 -1.02
CA LEU A 279 -13.85 4.73 0.22
C LEU A 279 -12.33 4.73 -0.03
N LEU A 280 -11.87 3.92 -0.99
CA LEU A 280 -10.45 3.85 -1.34
C LEU A 280 -9.94 5.16 -1.94
N VAL A 281 -10.71 5.74 -2.87
CA VAL A 281 -10.38 7.01 -3.53
C VAL A 281 -10.36 8.14 -2.53
N ARG A 282 -11.40 8.32 -1.70
CA ARG A 282 -11.43 9.38 -0.66
C ARG A 282 -10.22 9.33 0.25
N ARG A 283 -9.81 8.13 0.69
CA ARG A 283 -8.62 7.96 1.54
C ARG A 283 -7.33 8.36 0.82
N ASN A 284 -7.24 8.14 -0.49
CA ASN A 284 -6.06 8.52 -1.27
C ASN A 284 -6.07 10.02 -1.61
N THR A 285 -7.23 10.57 -1.98
CA THR A 285 -7.41 12.02 -2.20
C THR A 285 -7.06 12.82 -0.95
N ALA A 286 -7.56 12.42 0.23
CA ALA A 286 -7.24 13.09 1.49
C ALA A 286 -5.74 13.10 1.80
N LYS A 287 -4.98 12.10 1.33
CA LYS A 287 -3.51 12.09 1.48
C LYS A 287 -2.80 12.99 0.49
N LEU A 288 -3.37 13.16 -0.72
CA LEU A 288 -2.79 13.95 -1.79
C LEU A 288 -3.04 15.44 -1.56
N PHE A 289 -4.28 15.81 -1.22
CA PHE A 289 -4.71 17.18 -0.94
C PHE A 289 -4.29 17.65 0.45
N GLY A 290 -4.14 16.73 1.42
CA GLY A 290 -3.81 17.08 2.80
C GLY A 290 -4.90 17.95 3.43
N GLU A 291 -4.54 19.17 3.84
CA GLU A 291 -5.46 20.18 4.38
C GLU A 291 -6.03 21.13 3.30
N ARG A 292 -5.58 21.01 2.05
CA ARG A 292 -6.01 21.89 0.95
C ARG A 292 -7.34 21.43 0.38
N THR A 293 -8.21 22.37 0.06
CA THR A 293 -9.49 22.11 -0.62
C THR A 293 -9.30 22.00 -2.13
N THR A 294 -8.46 22.86 -2.69
CA THR A 294 -8.14 22.91 -4.13
C THR A 294 -6.65 22.70 -4.37
N MET A 295 -6.33 22.13 -5.53
CA MET A 295 -4.95 21.88 -5.95
C MET A 295 -4.82 22.15 -7.45
N GLU A 296 -3.75 22.83 -7.85
CA GLU A 296 -3.42 23.04 -9.26
C GLU A 296 -2.51 21.91 -9.76
N PHE A 297 -2.77 21.48 -10.98
CA PHE A 297 -2.07 20.40 -11.67
C PHE A 297 -1.53 20.92 -13.00
N SER A 298 -0.41 20.33 -13.43
CA SER A 298 0.21 20.54 -14.73
C SER A 298 0.61 19.22 -15.36
N LEU A 299 0.44 19.14 -16.67
CA LEU A 299 0.83 18.04 -17.52
C LEU A 299 1.66 18.60 -18.67
N ASP A 300 2.94 18.29 -18.67
CA ASP A 300 3.89 18.74 -19.69
C ASP A 300 4.51 17.55 -20.40
N VAL A 301 4.63 17.60 -21.72
CA VAL A 301 5.34 16.58 -22.51
C VAL A 301 6.66 17.17 -23.01
N ALA A 302 7.78 16.62 -22.56
CA ALA A 302 9.12 17.01 -23.00
C ALA A 302 10.08 15.81 -22.94
N ASP A 303 11.09 15.78 -23.82
CA ASP A 303 12.17 14.78 -23.82
C ASP A 303 11.72 13.31 -23.75
N GLY A 304 10.63 12.96 -24.43
CA GLY A 304 10.11 11.59 -24.39
C GLY A 304 9.47 11.20 -23.04
N LYS A 305 9.16 12.17 -22.19
CA LYS A 305 8.52 12.00 -20.87
C LYS A 305 7.28 12.86 -20.73
N LEU A 306 6.34 12.37 -19.93
CA LEU A 306 5.18 13.08 -19.40
C LEU A 306 5.48 13.51 -17.97
N PHE A 307 5.53 14.81 -17.73
CA PHE A 307 5.68 15.41 -16.41
C PHE A 307 4.28 15.68 -15.85
N TYR A 308 3.90 14.93 -14.82
CA TYR A 308 2.67 15.16 -14.08
C TYR A 308 3.02 15.80 -12.73
N ALA A 309 2.72 17.08 -12.59
CA ALA A 309 2.98 17.82 -11.37
C ALA A 309 1.70 18.39 -10.78
N GLY A 310 1.66 18.51 -9.47
CA GLY A 310 0.74 19.39 -8.77
C GLY A 310 1.48 20.16 -7.70
N ASP A 311 0.76 20.96 -6.92
CA ASP A 311 1.39 21.86 -5.95
C ASP A 311 2.34 21.20 -4.93
N SER A 312 2.20 19.90 -4.66
CA SER A 312 3.00 19.15 -3.68
C SER A 312 3.78 17.98 -4.25
N PHE A 313 3.75 17.76 -5.57
CA PHE A 313 4.47 16.64 -6.19
C PHE A 313 4.83 16.90 -7.65
N ARG A 314 5.88 16.24 -8.12
CA ARG A 314 6.23 16.13 -9.55
C ARG A 314 6.62 14.69 -9.85
N ASN A 315 5.95 14.10 -10.82
CA ASN A 315 6.25 12.77 -11.31
C ASN A 315 6.74 12.85 -12.76
N GLU A 316 7.86 12.20 -13.04
CA GLU A 316 8.35 11.98 -14.39
C GLU A 316 7.90 10.60 -14.86
N ILE A 317 7.12 10.55 -15.92
CA ILE A 317 6.53 9.34 -16.46
C ILE A 317 7.08 9.15 -17.88
N PRO A 318 7.93 8.15 -18.13
CA PRO A 318 8.34 7.81 -19.48
C PRO A 318 7.12 7.58 -20.40
N LEU A 319 7.16 8.09 -21.65
CA LEU A 319 6.00 7.99 -22.56
C LEU A 319 5.64 6.55 -22.93
N ASP A 320 6.56 5.60 -22.83
CA ASP A 320 6.32 4.17 -23.02
C ASP A 320 5.39 3.56 -21.94
N GLN A 321 5.21 4.25 -20.80
CA GLN A 321 4.29 3.86 -19.74
C GLN A 321 2.85 4.23 -20.05
N VAL A 322 2.60 5.12 -21.01
CA VAL A 322 1.26 5.52 -21.43
C VAL A 322 0.60 4.32 -22.11
N TYR A 323 -0.44 3.81 -21.46
CA TYR A 323 -1.12 2.58 -21.86
C TYR A 323 -2.29 2.84 -22.79
N SER A 324 -3.13 3.82 -22.45
CA SER A 324 -4.29 4.21 -23.23
C SER A 324 -4.76 5.58 -22.75
N VAL A 325 -5.34 6.33 -23.66
CA VAL A 325 -6.07 7.56 -23.34
C VAL A 325 -7.54 7.32 -23.68
N ALA A 326 -8.45 7.89 -22.90
CA ALA A 326 -9.88 7.82 -23.13
C ALA A 326 -10.50 9.18 -22.88
N ALA A 327 -11.06 9.77 -23.94
CA ALA A 327 -11.86 10.99 -23.84
C ALA A 327 -13.26 10.65 -23.29
N GLY A 328 -13.58 11.13 -22.09
CA GLY A 328 -14.93 11.07 -21.52
C GLY A 328 -15.68 12.39 -21.73
N ALA A 329 -16.97 12.45 -21.38
CA ALA A 329 -17.76 13.68 -21.54
C ALA A 329 -17.37 14.82 -20.56
N GLU A 330 -16.89 14.46 -19.36
CA GLU A 330 -16.57 15.43 -18.29
C GLU A 330 -15.07 15.56 -18.00
N PHE A 331 -14.29 14.52 -18.31
CA PHE A 331 -12.84 14.51 -18.13
C PHE A 331 -12.21 13.52 -19.12
N THR A 332 -10.97 13.79 -19.51
CA THR A 332 -10.12 12.85 -20.21
C THR A 332 -9.33 12.02 -19.20
N VAL A 333 -9.12 10.74 -19.49
CA VAL A 333 -8.38 9.82 -18.64
C VAL A 333 -7.15 9.28 -19.38
N ILE A 334 -6.00 9.35 -18.73
CA ILE A 334 -4.75 8.73 -19.18
C ILE A 334 -4.46 7.57 -18.23
N TYR A 335 -4.37 6.36 -18.79
CA TYR A 335 -4.04 5.15 -18.06
C TYR A 335 -2.58 4.80 -18.30
N LEU A 336 -1.87 4.45 -17.22
CA LEU A 336 -0.49 4.01 -17.27
C LEU A 336 -0.37 2.50 -17.04
N LYS A 337 0.70 1.87 -17.54
CA LYS A 337 0.99 0.43 -17.37
C LYS A 337 1.02 -0.02 -15.90
N ASN A 338 1.35 0.87 -14.98
CA ASN A 338 1.43 0.59 -13.54
C ASN A 338 0.07 0.73 -12.81
N ASN A 339 -1.05 0.80 -13.54
CA ASN A 339 -2.41 1.06 -13.04
C ASN A 339 -2.61 2.44 -12.40
N THR A 340 -1.71 3.39 -12.64
CA THR A 340 -1.93 4.79 -12.28
C THR A 340 -2.85 5.44 -13.30
N VAL A 341 -3.74 6.30 -12.82
CA VAL A 341 -4.77 6.97 -13.62
C VAL A 341 -4.64 8.47 -13.42
N ILE A 342 -4.45 9.20 -14.52
CA ILE A 342 -4.41 10.66 -14.53
C ILE A 342 -5.70 11.14 -15.19
N THR A 343 -6.41 12.07 -14.55
CA THR A 343 -7.66 12.66 -15.07
C THR A 343 -7.44 14.13 -15.36
N ILE A 344 -7.95 14.61 -16.50
CA ILE A 344 -7.92 16.00 -16.92
C ILE A 344 -9.38 16.47 -17.10
N PRO A 345 -9.86 17.49 -16.37
CA PRO A 345 -11.25 17.93 -16.50
C PRO A 345 -11.49 18.59 -17.87
N TYR A 346 -12.69 18.45 -18.42
CA TYR A 346 -13.14 19.26 -19.56
C TYR A 346 -13.49 20.67 -19.09
N GLY A 347 -13.18 21.69 -19.88
CA GLY A 347 -13.43 23.09 -19.52
C GLY A 347 -12.24 23.81 -18.90
N THR A 348 -11.02 23.28 -19.06
CA THR A 348 -9.80 24.05 -18.77
C THR A 348 -9.77 25.31 -19.64
N SER A 349 -9.21 26.41 -19.10
CA SER A 349 -8.99 27.65 -19.84
C SER A 349 -8.18 27.45 -21.15
N ASN A 350 -7.44 26.34 -21.25
CA ASN A 350 -6.63 25.94 -22.40
C ASN A 350 -7.19 24.69 -23.11
N SER A 351 -8.44 24.75 -23.57
CA SER A 351 -9.13 23.65 -24.26
C SER A 351 -8.38 23.15 -25.52
N ARG A 352 -7.75 24.07 -26.27
CA ARG A 352 -6.96 23.74 -27.47
C ARG A 352 -5.69 22.95 -27.15
N ASP A 353 -4.97 23.34 -26.10
CA ASP A 353 -3.74 22.64 -25.68
C ASP A 353 -4.05 21.31 -25.02
N THR A 354 -5.18 21.25 -24.30
CA THR A 354 -5.71 19.98 -23.76
C THR A 354 -6.00 19.01 -24.90
N TYR A 355 -6.69 19.45 -25.95
CA TYR A 355 -6.96 18.61 -27.12
C TYR A 355 -5.68 18.14 -27.82
N ARG A 356 -4.68 19.03 -28.01
CA ARG A 356 -3.39 18.68 -28.60
C ARG A 356 -2.63 17.65 -27.78
N LEU A 357 -2.56 17.83 -26.45
CA LEU A 357 -1.90 16.90 -25.55
C LEU A 357 -2.59 15.54 -25.54
N VAL A 358 -3.92 15.51 -25.49
CA VAL A 358 -4.70 14.25 -25.53
C VAL A 358 -4.45 13.50 -26.82
N ARG A 359 -4.50 14.18 -27.97
CA ARG A 359 -4.26 13.56 -29.28
C ARG A 359 -2.82 13.02 -29.41
N LEU A 360 -1.83 13.78 -28.95
CA LEU A 360 -0.43 13.33 -28.93
C LEU A 360 -0.26 12.06 -28.09
N LEU A 361 -0.88 12.01 -26.91
CA LEU A 361 -0.82 10.86 -26.03
C LEU A 361 -1.61 9.66 -26.55
N GLU A 362 -2.70 9.87 -27.31
CA GLU A 362 -3.42 8.83 -28.03
C GLU A 362 -2.54 8.17 -29.10
N ASP A 363 -1.90 8.97 -29.95
CA ASP A 363 -0.98 8.48 -30.99
C ASP A 363 0.17 7.66 -30.37
N ILE A 364 0.78 8.18 -29.29
CA ILE A 364 1.82 7.48 -28.53
C ILE A 364 1.30 6.17 -27.92
N ALA A 365 0.10 6.17 -27.34
CA ALA A 365 -0.47 4.98 -26.73
C ALA A 365 -0.72 3.87 -27.76
N ASP A 366 -1.16 4.23 -28.96
CA ASP A 366 -1.39 3.28 -30.05
C ASP A 366 -0.09 2.74 -30.65
N ASP A 367 0.95 3.57 -30.77
CA ASP A 367 2.28 3.12 -31.19
C ASP A 367 2.92 2.20 -30.13
N ASN A 368 2.81 2.57 -28.85
CA ASN A 368 3.19 1.70 -27.74
C ASN A 368 2.44 0.36 -27.77
N TRP A 369 1.17 0.36 -28.17
CA TRP A 369 0.38 -0.87 -28.27
C TRP A 369 0.86 -1.78 -29.40
N LYS A 370 1.13 -1.22 -30.58
CA LYS A 370 1.66 -1.97 -31.74
C LYS A 370 2.99 -2.64 -31.39
N ASN A 371 3.88 -1.90 -30.75
CA ASN A 371 5.26 -2.31 -30.43
C ASN A 371 5.40 -3.23 -29.21
N ARG A 372 4.31 -3.61 -28.54
CA ARG A 372 4.36 -4.51 -27.37
C ARG A 372 4.71 -5.95 -27.72
N SER A 373 5.52 -6.54 -26.84
CA SER A 373 5.75 -7.97 -26.83
C SER A 373 4.45 -8.74 -26.56
N THR A 374 4.32 -9.96 -27.11
CA THR A 374 3.16 -10.84 -26.89
C THR A 374 2.88 -11.06 -25.40
N ARG A 375 3.93 -11.08 -24.57
CA ARG A 375 3.85 -11.25 -23.10
C ARG A 375 3.22 -10.03 -22.39
N GLU A 376 3.41 -8.82 -22.91
CA GLU A 376 2.80 -7.60 -22.38
C GLU A 376 1.36 -7.42 -22.84
N LYS A 377 0.99 -7.98 -24.00
CA LYS A 377 -0.40 -8.03 -24.47
C LYS A 377 -1.26 -9.02 -23.65
N LEU A 378 -0.62 -10.01 -23.03
CA LEU A 378 -1.28 -11.07 -22.23
C LEU A 378 -1.42 -10.76 -20.73
N ARG A 379 -0.67 -9.78 -20.20
CA ARG A 379 -0.80 -9.30 -18.81
C ARG A 379 -1.98 -8.36 -18.69
#